data_AF-A0AAV2RVC5-F1
#
_entry.id   AF-A0AAV2RVC5-F1
#
_cell.length_a   1.000
_cell.length_b   1.000
_cell.length_c   1.000
_cell.angle_alpha   90.00
_cell.angle_beta   90.00
_cell.angle_gamma   90.00
#
_symmetry.space_group_name_H-M   'P 1'
#
loop_
_entity.id
_entity.type
_entity.pdbx_description
1 polymer ?
#
loop_
_entity_poly.entity_id
_entity_poly.type
_entity_poly.pdbx_seq_one_letter_code
_entity_poly.pdbx_strand_id
1 'polypeptide(L)'
;ENLPESVDPMLDPLIGKNLIKKGQALKIGDREIEYNPNFKLILQTKLSNPHYKPELQAQCTLINFTVTRDGLEEQLLAEVVKAERPDLEETKYKLTKQQNDFKIELKKLEDDLLCRLSSAGGNFLGDYTLVENLEHTKAM
;
A
#
# COMPACT_ATOMS: atom_id res chain seq x y z
N GLU A 1 6.82 17.38 8.12
CA GLU A 1 7.32 16.32 9.02
C GLU A 1 7.41 16.85 10.45
N ASN A 2 7.37 15.98 11.47
CA ASN A 2 7.32 16.31 12.91
C ASN A 2 6.09 17.13 13.34
N LEU A 3 4.90 16.61 13.04
CA LEU A 3 3.64 17.20 13.49
C LEU A 3 3.58 17.19 15.04
N PRO A 4 3.46 18.37 15.69
CA PRO A 4 3.19 18.47 17.12
C PRO A 4 1.73 18.07 17.42
N GLU A 5 1.38 17.91 18.70
CA GLU A 5 0.01 17.54 19.09
C GLU A 5 -1.03 18.60 18.69
N SER A 6 -0.63 19.88 18.69
CA SER A 6 -1.44 20.98 18.21
C SER A 6 -1.12 21.30 16.75
N VAL A 7 -2.03 20.98 15.84
CA VAL A 7 -1.92 21.36 14.43
C VAL A 7 -2.30 22.83 14.26
N ASP A 8 -1.59 23.53 13.37
CA ASP A 8 -1.91 24.92 13.02
C ASP A 8 -3.30 24.97 12.34
N PRO A 9 -4.25 25.79 12.85
CA PRO A 9 -5.58 25.94 12.25
C PRO A 9 -5.57 26.35 10.78
N MET A 10 -4.48 26.95 10.28
CA MET A 10 -4.31 27.24 8.85
C MET A 10 -4.32 25.99 7.97
N LEU A 11 -4.01 24.83 8.54
CA LEU A 11 -4.04 23.54 7.84
C LEU A 11 -5.41 22.85 7.88
N ASP A 12 -6.35 23.32 8.71
CA ASP A 12 -7.70 22.73 8.81
C ASP A 12 -8.42 22.65 7.46
N PRO A 13 -8.37 23.68 6.58
CA PRO A 13 -8.99 23.60 5.26
C PRO A 13 -8.39 22.51 4.39
N LEU A 14 -7.08 22.24 4.52
CA LEU A 14 -6.38 21.18 3.79
C LEU A 14 -6.73 19.79 4.34
N ILE A 15 -6.74 19.65 5.66
CA ILE A 15 -7.00 18.38 6.35
C ILE A 15 -8.46 17.95 6.16
N GLY A 16 -9.40 18.89 6.35
CA GLY A 16 -10.83 18.66 6.14
C GLY A 16 -11.27 18.64 4.67
N LYS A 17 -10.36 18.92 3.72
CA LYS A 17 -10.66 19.07 2.27
C LYS A 17 -11.83 20.04 2.03
N ASN A 18 -11.77 21.21 2.67
CA ASN A 18 -12.78 22.26 2.54
C ASN A 18 -12.65 22.98 1.19
N LEU A 19 -13.09 22.33 0.13
CA LEU A 19 -13.01 22.85 -1.24
C LEU A 19 -14.09 23.90 -1.50
N ILE A 20 -13.68 25.01 -2.10
CA ILE A 20 -14.53 26.11 -2.57
C ILE A 20 -14.62 26.10 -4.11
N LYS A 21 -15.47 26.97 -4.68
CA LYS A 21 -15.65 27.11 -6.14
C LYS A 21 -15.93 25.77 -6.85
N LYS A 22 -16.92 25.02 -6.36
CA LYS A 22 -17.31 23.70 -6.90
C LYS A 22 -16.15 22.67 -6.94
N GLY A 23 -15.24 22.71 -5.98
CA GLY A 23 -14.17 21.71 -5.88
C GLY A 23 -12.84 22.12 -6.51
N GLN A 24 -12.73 23.34 -7.05
CA GLN A 24 -11.56 23.77 -7.84
C GLN A 24 -10.50 24.50 -7.02
N ALA A 25 -10.86 25.06 -5.87
CA ALA A 25 -9.92 25.84 -5.06
C ALA A 25 -10.07 25.54 -3.57
N LEU A 26 -9.04 25.85 -2.81
CA LEU A 26 -8.98 25.71 -1.36
C LEU A 26 -8.48 27.03 -0.80
N LYS A 27 -9.13 27.52 0.26
CA LYS A 27 -8.74 28.78 0.92
C LYS A 27 -7.87 28.47 2.12
N ILE A 28 -6.64 28.97 2.11
CA ILE A 28 -5.68 28.84 3.22
C ILE A 28 -5.34 30.24 3.70
N GLY A 29 -5.78 30.57 4.92
CA GLY A 29 -5.74 31.95 5.42
C GLY A 29 -6.49 32.89 4.48
N ASP A 30 -5.80 33.92 3.98
CA ASP A 30 -6.35 34.90 3.05
C ASP A 30 -6.12 34.58 1.57
N ARG A 31 -5.44 33.47 1.26
CA ARG A 31 -5.10 33.08 -0.12
C ARG A 31 -6.03 32.00 -0.64
N GLU A 32 -6.50 32.18 -1.85
CA GLU A 32 -7.16 31.13 -2.63
C GLU A 32 -6.12 30.40 -3.49
N ILE A 33 -6.05 29.08 -3.35
CA ILE A 33 -5.10 28.23 -4.06
C ILE A 33 -5.90 27.20 -4.85
N GLU A 34 -5.50 26.93 -6.08
CA GLU A 34 -6.15 25.91 -6.93
C GLU A 34 -5.84 24.51 -6.40
N TYR A 35 -6.88 23.65 -6.32
CA TYR A 35 -6.76 22.31 -5.76
C TYR A 35 -6.42 21.30 -6.87
N ASN A 36 -5.33 20.56 -6.67
CA ASN A 36 -4.94 19.46 -7.56
C ASN A 36 -5.50 18.13 -7.02
N PRO A 37 -6.34 17.39 -7.79
CA PRO A 37 -6.91 16.11 -7.35
C PRO A 37 -5.86 15.01 -7.09
N ASN A 38 -4.66 15.11 -7.68
CA ASN A 38 -3.57 14.15 -7.47
C ASN A 38 -2.70 14.50 -6.25
N PHE A 39 -2.95 15.63 -5.59
CA PHE A 39 -2.20 16.02 -4.40
C PHE A 39 -2.52 15.10 -3.22
N LYS A 40 -1.48 14.67 -2.51
CA LYS A 40 -1.60 13.87 -1.28
C LYS A 40 -0.83 14.56 -0.16
N LEU A 41 -1.50 14.79 0.96
CA LEU A 41 -0.89 15.29 2.18
C LEU A 41 -0.56 14.09 3.08
N ILE A 42 0.71 13.97 3.45
CA ILE A 42 1.17 12.98 4.44
C ILE A 42 1.72 13.75 5.63
N LEU A 43 1.13 13.52 6.80
CA LEU A 43 1.55 14.10 8.05
C LEU A 43 2.26 13.02 8.87
N GLN A 44 3.46 13.32 9.34
CA GLN A 44 4.26 12.41 10.15
C GLN A 44 4.57 13.04 11.50
N THR A 45 4.43 12.26 12.56
CA THR A 45 4.85 12.61 13.92
C THR A 45 5.81 11.56 14.46
N LYS A 46 6.69 11.97 15.38
CA LYS A 46 7.60 11.07 16.11
C LYS A 46 7.12 10.79 17.54
N LEU A 47 6.01 11.40 17.94
CA LEU A 47 5.43 11.21 19.26
C LEU A 47 4.89 9.78 19.36
N SER A 48 5.23 9.06 20.43
CA SER A 48 4.83 7.66 20.62
C SER A 48 3.34 7.50 20.91
N ASN A 49 2.71 8.51 21.53
CA ASN A 49 1.27 8.50 21.82
C ASN A 49 0.68 9.92 21.79
N PRO A 50 0.61 10.56 20.60
CA PRO A 50 0.07 11.90 20.47
C PRO A 50 -1.45 11.90 20.68
N HIS A 51 -1.94 12.79 21.54
CA HIS A 51 -3.38 12.93 21.75
C HIS A 51 -3.96 13.98 20.80
N TYR A 52 -4.35 13.55 19.60
CA TYR A 52 -5.01 14.43 18.64
C TYR A 52 -6.49 14.63 18.99
N LYS A 53 -7.01 15.82 18.69
CA LYS A 53 -8.43 16.13 18.84
C LYS A 53 -9.28 15.19 17.97
N PRO A 54 -10.51 14.82 18.41
CA PRO A 54 -11.40 13.95 17.64
C PRO A 54 -11.69 14.44 16.22
N GLU A 55 -11.74 15.75 16.01
CA GLU A 55 -11.93 16.39 14.69
C GLU A 55 -10.84 15.97 13.70
N LEU A 56 -9.57 16.01 14.12
CA LEU A 56 -8.44 15.62 13.31
C LEU A 56 -8.44 14.11 13.05
N GLN A 57 -8.80 13.31 14.05
CA GLN A 57 -8.92 11.85 13.92
C GLN A 57 -10.06 11.41 13.01
N ALA A 58 -11.12 12.21 12.90
CA ALA A 58 -12.23 11.97 11.99
C ALA A 58 -11.87 12.35 10.54
N GLN A 59 -11.07 13.41 10.35
CA GLN A 59 -10.69 13.92 9.03
C GLN A 59 -9.45 13.21 8.45
N CYS A 60 -8.55 12.72 9.29
CA CYS A 60 -7.34 12.00 8.90
C CYS A 60 -7.36 10.55 9.38
N THR A 61 -6.85 9.65 8.53
CA THR A 61 -6.55 8.28 8.96
C THR A 61 -5.23 8.25 9.73
N LEU A 62 -5.28 7.89 11.02
CA LEU A 62 -4.09 7.67 11.82
C LEU A 62 -3.52 6.28 11.52
N ILE A 63 -2.25 6.23 11.13
CA ILE A 63 -1.50 4.98 10.92
C ILE A 63 -0.45 4.86 12.01
N ASN A 64 -0.51 3.78 12.80
CA ASN A 64 0.47 3.51 13.84
C ASN A 64 1.67 2.76 13.27
N PHE A 65 2.84 3.42 13.28
CA PHE A 65 4.12 2.84 12.86
C PHE A 65 5.01 2.44 14.04
N THR A 66 4.46 2.39 15.26
CA THR A 66 5.22 1.94 16.43
C THR A 66 5.63 0.49 16.24
N VAL A 67 6.92 0.21 16.39
CA VAL A 67 7.45 -1.15 16.33
C VAL A 67 6.86 -1.93 17.51
N THR A 68 6.17 -3.03 17.20
CA THR A 68 5.70 -3.97 18.22
C THR A 68 6.88 -4.78 18.76
N ARG A 69 6.79 -5.27 19.99
CA ARG A 69 7.84 -6.11 20.59
C ARG A 69 8.19 -7.30 19.69
N ASP A 70 7.16 -7.98 19.18
CA ASP A 70 7.32 -9.13 18.29
C ASP A 70 8.03 -8.73 16.98
N GLY A 71 7.65 -7.58 16.39
CA GLY A 71 8.30 -7.09 15.18
C GLY A 71 9.77 -6.69 15.41
N LEU A 72 10.09 -6.13 16.57
CA LEU A 72 11.48 -5.82 16.94
C LEU A 72 12.29 -7.10 17.18
N GLU A 73 11.67 -8.10 17.82
CA GLU A 73 12.31 -9.40 18.07
C GLU A 73 12.64 -10.12 16.76
N GLU A 74 11.72 -10.14 15.81
CA GLU A 74 11.98 -10.68 14.46
C GLU A 74 13.10 -9.93 13.74
N GLN A 75 13.14 -8.59 13.83
CA GLN A 75 14.20 -7.78 13.23
C GLN A 75 15.57 -8.07 13.84
N LEU A 76 15.64 -8.14 15.18
CA LEU A 76 16.88 -8.46 15.89
C LEU A 76 17.33 -9.88 15.58
N LEU A 77 16.42 -10.85 15.58
CA LEU A 77 16.71 -12.23 15.22
C LEU A 77 17.26 -12.33 13.80
N ALA A 78 16.66 -11.62 12.84
CA ALA A 78 17.16 -11.60 11.46
C ALA A 78 18.60 -11.07 11.38
N GLU A 79 18.93 -10.01 12.13
CA GLU A 79 20.30 -9.46 12.14
C GLU A 79 21.30 -10.42 12.80
N VAL A 80 20.90 -11.11 13.88
CA VAL A 80 21.74 -12.13 14.54
C VAL A 80 21.97 -13.34 13.62
N VAL A 81 20.91 -13.87 13.00
CA VAL A 81 21.01 -15.01 12.07
C VAL A 81 21.91 -14.66 10.89
N LYS A 82 21.81 -13.44 10.36
CA LYS A 82 22.67 -12.96 9.28
C LYS A 82 24.15 -12.92 9.68
N ALA A 83 24.47 -12.61 10.94
CA ALA A 83 25.84 -12.60 11.44
C ALA A 83 26.37 -14.01 11.78
N GLU A 84 25.55 -14.86 12.40
CA GLU A 84 25.96 -16.20 12.86
C GLU A 84 25.88 -17.29 11.77
N ARG A 85 24.88 -17.20 10.89
CA ARG A 85 24.53 -18.20 9.86
C ARG A 85 24.13 -17.53 8.53
N PRO A 86 25.08 -16.89 7.83
CA PRO A 86 24.80 -16.21 6.55
C PRO A 86 24.30 -17.16 5.46
N ASP A 87 24.65 -18.46 5.53
CA ASP A 87 24.21 -19.52 4.63
C ASP A 87 22.70 -19.77 4.69
N LEU A 88 22.14 -19.75 5.91
CA LEU A 88 20.70 -19.87 6.11
C LEU A 88 19.95 -18.64 5.59
N GLU A 89 20.51 -17.44 5.82
CA GLU A 89 19.91 -16.18 5.35
C GLU A 89 19.92 -16.10 3.82
N GLU A 90 21.00 -16.50 3.15
CA GLU A 90 21.07 -16.57 1.69
C GLU A 90 20.04 -17.56 1.11
N THR A 91 19.87 -18.70 1.76
CA THR A 91 18.90 -19.72 1.36
C THR A 91 17.47 -19.20 1.54
N LYS A 92 17.16 -18.59 2.69
CA LYS A 92 15.87 -17.94 2.95
C LYS A 92 15.58 -16.86 1.92
N TYR A 93 16.55 -15.97 1.64
CA TYR A 93 16.40 -14.92 0.64
C TYR A 93 16.09 -15.49 -0.75
N LYS A 94 16.82 -16.52 -1.21
CA LYS A 94 16.55 -17.19 -2.48
C LYS A 94 15.14 -17.77 -2.54
N LEU A 95 14.71 -18.46 -1.49
CA LEU A 95 13.38 -19.06 -1.41
C LEU A 95 12.27 -18.00 -1.40
N THR A 96 12.41 -16.93 -0.60
CA THR A 96 11.43 -15.84 -0.56
C THR A 96 11.34 -15.12 -1.90
N LYS A 97 12.47 -14.94 -2.59
CA LYS A 97 12.48 -14.37 -3.94
C LYS A 97 11.73 -15.27 -4.94
N GLN A 98 12.06 -16.56 -4.98
CA GLN A 98 11.36 -17.53 -5.82
C GLN A 98 9.86 -17.58 -5.53
N GLN A 99 9.47 -17.55 -4.25
CA GLN A 99 8.06 -17.53 -3.85
C GLN A 99 7.34 -16.26 -4.36
N ASN A 100 7.98 -15.09 -4.27
CA ASN A 100 7.43 -13.85 -4.79
C ASN A 100 7.31 -13.87 -6.31
N ASP A 101 8.33 -14.39 -7.00
CA ASP A 101 8.32 -14.51 -8.46
C ASP A 101 7.18 -15.43 -8.92
N PHE A 102 6.99 -16.59 -8.27
CA PHE A 102 5.86 -17.49 -8.54
C PHE A 102 4.52 -16.85 -8.22
N LYS A 103 4.40 -16.07 -7.15
CA LYS A 103 3.16 -15.36 -6.82
C LYS A 103 2.80 -14.32 -7.88
N ILE A 104 3.81 -13.64 -8.45
CA ILE A 104 3.63 -12.70 -9.55
C ILE A 104 3.22 -13.45 -10.83
N GLU A 105 3.86 -14.57 -11.13
CA GLU A 105 3.55 -15.39 -12.31
C GLU A 105 2.13 -15.98 -12.23
N LEU A 106 1.73 -16.53 -11.08
CA LEU A 106 0.37 -17.00 -10.83
C LEU A 106 -0.66 -15.90 -11.06
N LYS A 107 -0.40 -14.69 -10.56
CA LYS A 107 -1.31 -13.56 -10.76
C LYS A 107 -1.41 -13.16 -12.24
N LYS A 108 -0.30 -13.20 -12.99
CA LYS A 108 -0.33 -12.94 -14.43
C LYS A 108 -1.14 -13.99 -15.18
N LEU A 109 -0.99 -15.26 -14.82
CA LEU A 109 -1.77 -16.36 -15.40
C LEU A 109 -3.25 -16.21 -15.09
N GLU A 110 -3.60 -15.82 -13.86
CA GLU A 110 -4.97 -15.52 -13.46
C GLU A 110 -5.55 -14.33 -14.25
N ASP A 111 -4.80 -13.24 -14.37
CA ASP A 111 -5.20 -12.05 -15.13
C ASP A 111 -5.36 -12.37 -16.64
N ASP A 112 -4.48 -13.19 -17.23
CA ASP A 112 -4.58 -13.64 -18.62
C ASP A 112 -5.82 -14.52 -18.84
N LEU A 113 -6.08 -15.45 -17.92
CA LEU A 113 -7.25 -16.31 -17.96
C LEU A 113 -8.55 -15.50 -17.84
N LEU A 114 -8.60 -14.52 -16.93
CA LEU A 114 -9.73 -13.59 -16.79
C LEU A 114 -9.92 -12.74 -18.05
N CYS A 115 -8.84 -12.19 -18.62
CA CYS A 115 -8.92 -11.43 -19.87
C CYS A 115 -9.50 -12.27 -21.01
N ARG A 116 -9.06 -13.53 -21.15
CA ARG A 116 -9.53 -14.43 -22.20
C ARG A 116 -10.97 -14.88 -21.98
N LEU A 117 -11.37 -15.23 -20.76
CA LEU A 117 -12.78 -15.54 -20.45
C LEU A 117 -13.70 -14.34 -20.74
N SER A 118 -13.25 -13.12 -20.44
CA SER A 118 -14.03 -11.91 -20.74
C SER A 118 -14.12 -11.64 -22.24
N SER A 119 -13.09 -12.01 -23.01
CA SER A 119 -13.03 -11.86 -24.47
C SER A 119 -13.76 -12.97 -25.22
N ALA A 120 -13.85 -14.17 -24.64
CA ALA A 120 -14.57 -15.33 -25.15
C ALA A 120 -16.08 -15.19 -24.89
N GLY A 121 -16.69 -14.12 -25.39
CA GLY A 121 -18.11 -13.79 -25.26
C GLY A 121 -19.06 -14.71 -26.05
N GLY A 122 -18.86 -16.04 -26.02
CA GLY A 122 -19.86 -16.99 -26.52
C GLY A 122 -19.36 -18.34 -27.07
N ASN A 123 -18.06 -18.56 -27.28
CA ASN A 123 -17.56 -19.84 -27.83
C ASN A 123 -16.33 -20.39 -27.08
N PHE A 124 -16.46 -20.63 -25.77
CA PHE A 124 -15.40 -21.16 -24.91
C PHE A 124 -14.94 -22.58 -25.28
N LEU A 125 -15.83 -23.40 -25.86
CA LEU A 125 -15.55 -24.80 -26.22
C LEU A 125 -14.65 -24.96 -27.46
N GLY A 126 -14.47 -23.90 -28.26
CA GLY A 126 -13.65 -23.92 -29.48
C GLY A 126 -12.19 -23.51 -29.26
N ASP A 127 -11.87 -22.88 -28.13
CA ASP A 127 -10.52 -22.41 -27.83
C ASP A 127 -9.68 -23.55 -27.22
N TYR A 128 -9.14 -24.41 -28.09
CA TYR A 128 -8.12 -25.41 -27.71
C TYR A 128 -6.95 -24.77 -26.94
N THR A 129 -6.64 -23.51 -27.22
CA THR A 129 -5.60 -22.73 -26.54
C THR A 129 -5.93 -22.40 -25.08
N LEU A 130 -7.21 -22.29 -24.71
CA LEU A 130 -7.64 -22.08 -23.32
C LEU A 130 -7.45 -23.37 -22.50
N VAL A 131 -7.73 -24.53 -23.10
CA VAL A 131 -7.59 -25.84 -22.43
C VAL A 131 -6.12 -26.20 -22.21
N GLU A 132 -5.26 -25.98 -23.20
CA GLU A 132 -3.81 -26.23 -23.09
C GLU A 132 -3.16 -25.35 -22.01
N ASN A 133 -3.56 -24.07 -21.93
CA ASN A 133 -3.04 -23.15 -20.91
C ASN A 133 -3.61 -23.43 -19.52
N LEU A 134 -4.84 -23.94 -19.40
CA LEU A 134 -5.40 -24.43 -18.14
C LEU A 134 -4.62 -25.65 -17.62
N GLU A 135 -4.24 -26.58 -18.50
CA GLU A 135 -3.38 -27.70 -18.11
C GLU A 135 -1.98 -27.24 -17.69
N HIS A 136 -1.38 -26.29 -18.40
CA HIS A 136 -0.09 -25.71 -18.01
C HIS A 136 -0.16 -24.96 -16.68
N THR A 137 -1.21 -24.18 -16.44
CA THR A 137 -1.41 -23.43 -15.18
C THR A 137 -1.71 -24.37 -14.00
N LYS A 138 -2.29 -25.55 -14.25
CA LYS A 138 -2.57 -26.58 -13.23
C LYS A 138 -1.34 -27.46 -12.91
N ALA A 139 -0.41 -27.59 -13.85
CA ALA A 139 0.78 -28.44 -13.70
C ALA A 139 1.98 -27.71 -13.06
N MET A 140 1.97 -26.37 -13.06
CA MET A 140 2.85 -25.55 -12.22
C MET A 140 2.33 -25.48 -10.77
#